data_AF-A0A941Z0U1-F1
#
_entry.id   AF-A0A941Z0U1-F1
#
_cell.length_a   1.000
_cell.length_b   1.000
_cell.length_c   1.000
_cell.angle_alpha   90.00
_cell.angle_beta   90.00
_cell.angle_gamma   90.00
#
_symmetry.space_group_name_H-M   'P 1'
#
loop_
_entity.id
_entity.type
_entity.pdbx_description
1 polymer ?
#
loop_
_entity_poly.entity_id
_entity_poly.type
_entity_poly.pdbx_seq_one_letter_code
_entity_poly.pdbx_strand_id
1 'polypeptide(L)' 'KKYVQHAMHERAADLAALLADPHAFFYVCGLKAMEEGVVLALKDIAQGAGLDWEHIGAALEREGRLHLETY' A
#
# COMPACT_ATOMS: atom_id res chain seq x y z
N LYS A 1 -6.49 19.94 2.37
CA LYS A 1 -7.32 18.82 2.88
C LYS A 1 -6.41 17.61 3.09
N LYS A 2 -6.62 16.83 4.15
CA LYS A 2 -5.86 15.61 4.40
C LYS A 2 -6.67 14.41 3.91
N TYR A 3 -6.08 13.60 3.03
CA TYR A 3 -6.66 12.37 2.50
C TYR A 3 -5.85 11.16 3.00
N VAL A 4 -6.35 9.95 2.79
CA VAL A 4 -5.72 8.73 3.30
C VAL A 4 -4.28 8.57 2.80
N GLN A 5 -4.03 8.83 1.51
CA GLN A 5 -2.69 8.79 0.92
C GLN A 5 -1.72 9.76 1.60
N HIS A 6 -2.18 10.94 2.03
CA HIS A 6 -1.33 11.88 2.78
C HIS A 6 -0.96 11.33 4.16
N ALA A 7 -1.92 10.71 4.87
CA ALA A 7 -1.66 10.08 6.15
C ALA A 7 -0.73 8.86 6.02
N MET A 8 -0.81 8.12 4.89
CA MET A 8 0.11 7.03 4.59
C MET A 8 1.54 7.53 4.43
N HIS A 9 1.77 8.62 3.68
CA HIS A 9 3.12 9.19 3.55
C HIS A 9 3.70 9.70 4.88
N GLU A 10 2.89 10.29 5.75
CA GLU A 10 3.34 10.69 7.10
C GLU A 10 3.78 9.48 7.95
N ARG A 11 3.23 8.29 7.66
CA ARG A 11 3.54 7.02 8.33
C ARG A 11 4.36 6.08 7.43
N ALA A 12 5.09 6.62 6.46
CA ALA A 12 5.82 5.84 5.47
C ALA A 12 6.77 4.81 6.09
N ALA A 13 7.49 5.17 7.15
CA ALA A 13 8.42 4.25 7.82
C ALA A 13 7.72 3.01 8.40
N ASP A 14 6.56 3.20 9.02
CA ASP A 14 5.78 2.09 9.60
C ASP A 14 5.18 1.21 8.49
N LEU A 15 4.64 1.83 7.44
CA LEU A 15 4.07 1.10 6.30
C LEU A 15 5.13 0.35 5.50
N ALA A 16 6.34 0.91 5.35
CA ALA A 16 7.46 0.23 4.71
C ALA A 16 7.88 -1.03 5.49
N ALA A 17 7.93 -0.96 6.82
CA ALA A 17 8.21 -2.12 7.65
C ALA A 17 7.13 -3.21 7.47
N LEU A 18 5.86 -2.83 7.39
CA LEU A 18 4.75 -3.75 7.13
C LEU A 18 4.78 -4.34 5.71
N LEU A 19 5.15 -3.55 4.70
CA LEU A 19 5.28 -4.03 3.31
C LEU A 19 6.35 -5.12 3.17
N ALA A 20 7.40 -5.07 3.99
CA ALA A 20 8.44 -6.09 4.03
C ALA A 20 8.05 -7.34 4.86
N ASP A 21 6.99 -7.28 5.66
CA ASP A 21 6.53 -8.39 6.50
C ASP A 21 5.69 -9.38 5.69
N PRO A 22 6.09 -10.66 5.56
CA PRO A 22 5.29 -11.68 4.87
C PRO A 22 3.95 -11.98 5.53
N HIS A 23 3.76 -11.59 6.80
CA HIS A 23 2.52 -11.81 7.55
C HIS A 23 1.61 -10.58 7.61
N ALA A 24 1.99 -9.47 6.97
CA ALA A 24 1.14 -8.29 6.87
C ALA A 24 0.11 -8.44 5.73
N PHE A 25 -1.14 -8.04 6.03
CA PHE A 25 -2.25 -8.01 5.09
C PHE A 25 -2.83 -6.59 5.02
N PHE A 26 -3.10 -6.12 3.82
CA PHE A 26 -3.61 -4.80 3.50
C PHE A 26 -5.03 -4.92 2.97
N TYR A 27 -5.95 -4.16 3.56
CA TYR A 27 -7.35 -4.10 3.16
C TYR A 27 -7.73 -2.65 2.85
N VAL A 28 -8.23 -2.41 1.64
CA VAL A 28 -8.63 -1.09 1.17
C VAL A 28 -10.09 -1.16 0.75
N CYS A 29 -10.94 -0.37 1.40
CA CYS A 29 -12.37 -0.29 1.10
C CYS A 29 -12.80 1.18 1.02
N GLY A 30 -13.73 1.48 0.11
CA GLY A 30 -14.34 2.80 -0.01
C GLY A 30 -14.65 3.17 -1.45
N LEU A 31 -14.60 4.48 -1.75
CA LEU A 31 -14.93 4.99 -3.07
C LEU A 31 -13.88 4.60 -4.11
N LYS A 32 -14.29 4.19 -5.30
CA LYS A 32 -13.39 3.83 -6.41
C LYS A 32 -12.33 4.89 -6.71
N ALA A 33 -12.65 6.17 -6.56
CA ALA A 33 -11.71 7.28 -6.77
C ALA A 33 -10.54 7.30 -5.78
N MET A 34 -10.57 6.52 -4.68
CA MET A 34 -9.48 6.45 -3.71
C MET A 34 -8.40 5.43 -4.08
N GLU A 35 -8.75 4.41 -4.86
CA GLU A 35 -7.93 3.21 -5.06
C GLU A 35 -6.55 3.55 -5.63
N GLU A 36 -6.55 4.30 -6.74
CA GLU A 36 -5.32 4.71 -7.42
C GLU A 36 -4.39 5.50 -6.47
N GLY A 37 -4.95 6.42 -5.67
CA GLY A 37 -4.16 7.21 -4.72
C GLY A 37 -3.55 6.38 -3.60
N VAL A 38 -4.24 5.34 -3.13
CA VAL A 38 -3.72 4.42 -2.10
C VAL A 38 -2.64 3.52 -2.67
N VAL A 39 -2.85 2.95 -3.86
CA VAL A 39 -1.87 2.07 -4.52
C VAL A 39 -0.60 2.83 -4.86
N LEU A 40 -0.71 4.06 -5.41
CA LEU A 40 0.44 4.91 -5.68
C LEU A 40 1.19 5.28 -4.39
N ALA A 41 0.49 5.58 -3.30
CA ALA A 41 1.14 5.86 -2.02
C ALA A 41 1.91 4.65 -1.47
N LEU A 42 1.36 3.43 -1.57
CA LEU A 42 2.09 2.21 -1.17
C LEU A 42 3.34 2.00 -2.02
N LYS A 43 3.24 2.23 -3.34
CA LYS A 43 4.38 2.15 -4.26
C LYS A 43 5.48 3.15 -3.89
N ASP A 44 5.12 4.41 -3.70
CA ASP A 44 6.06 5.47 -3.35
C ASP A 44 6.76 5.18 -2.01
N ILE A 45 6.02 4.67 -1.02
CA ILE A 45 6.57 4.27 0.28
C ILE A 45 7.56 3.11 0.13
N ALA A 46 7.20 2.08 -0.65
CA ALA A 46 8.10 0.95 -0.92
C ALA A 46 9.40 1.42 -1.58
N GLN A 47 9.28 2.21 -2.65
CA GLN A 47 10.44 2.74 -3.38
C GLN A 47 11.31 3.67 -2.51
N GLY A 48 10.68 4.53 -1.70
CA GLY A 48 11.37 5.41 -0.77
C GLY A 48 12.14 4.67 0.33
N ALA A 49 11.70 3.46 0.68
CA ALA A 49 12.40 2.55 1.60
C ALA A 49 13.43 1.63 0.91
N GLY A 50 13.64 1.76 -0.40
CA GLY A 50 14.54 0.90 -1.18
C GLY A 50 13.98 -0.51 -1.44
N LEU A 51 12.68 -0.71 -1.24
CA LEU A 51 12.00 -1.96 -1.56
C LEU A 51 11.60 -2.01 -3.04
N ASP A 52 11.65 -3.19 -3.64
CA ASP A 52 11.17 -3.41 -5.00
C ASP A 52 9.65 -3.59 -5.00
N TRP A 53 8.93 -2.53 -5.36
CA TRP A 53 7.47 -2.54 -5.45
C TRP A 53 6.94 -3.57 -6.46
N GLU A 54 7.60 -3.79 -7.59
CA GLU A 54 7.10 -4.73 -8.60
C GLU A 54 7.17 -6.16 -8.06
N HIS A 55 8.21 -6.47 -7.29
CA HIS A 55 8.33 -7.75 -6.60
C HIS A 55 7.33 -7.90 -5.45
N ILE A 56 7.24 -6.91 -4.55
CA ILE A 56 6.38 -6.97 -3.37
C ILE A 56 4.91 -6.89 -3.77
N GLY A 57 4.53 -5.99 -4.67
CA GLY A 57 3.16 -5.84 -5.16
C GLY A 57 2.64 -7.14 -5.80
N ALA A 58 3.45 -7.76 -6.65
CA ALA A 58 3.12 -9.06 -7.24
C ALA A 58 3.01 -10.18 -6.18
N ALA A 59 3.87 -10.18 -5.15
CA ALA A 59 3.77 -11.12 -4.06
C ALA A 59 2.50 -10.90 -3.21
N LEU A 60 2.17 -9.65 -2.91
CA LEU A 60 0.97 -9.28 -2.16
C LEU A 60 -0.30 -9.69 -2.90
N GLU A 61 -0.36 -9.49 -4.22
CA GLU A 61 -1.49 -9.93 -5.04
C GLU A 61 -1.58 -11.46 -5.09
N ARG A 62 -0.48 -12.15 -5.44
CA ARG A 62 -0.43 -13.61 -5.57
C ARG A 62 -0.77 -14.32 -4.27
N GLU A 63 -0.34 -13.77 -3.14
CA GLU A 63 -0.57 -14.36 -1.81
C GLU A 63 -1.90 -13.91 -1.19
N GLY A 64 -2.68 -13.08 -1.88
CA GLY A 64 -3.94 -12.55 -1.35
C GLY A 64 -3.71 -11.73 -0.07
N ARG A 65 -2.62 -10.97 -0.02
CA ARG A 65 -2.27 -10.08 1.09
C ARG A 65 -2.62 -8.63 0.82
N LEU A 66 -3.01 -8.27 -0.40
CA LEU A 66 -3.59 -6.96 -0.72
C LEU A 66 -5.01 -7.15 -1.26
N HIS A 67 -6.00 -6.64 -0.53
CA HIS A 67 -7.41 -6.70 -0.87
C HIS A 67 -7.95 -5.31 -1.18
N LEU A 68 -8.47 -5.13 -2.39
CA LEU A 68 -9.10 -3.89 -2.83
C LEU A 68 -10.60 -4.13 -3.06
N GLU A 69 -11.43 -3.55 -2.21
CA GLU A 69 -12.91 -3.60 -2.27
C GLU A 69 -13.46 -2.19 -2.40
N THR A 70 -13.21 -1.55 -3.55
CA THR A 70 -13.69 -0.20 -3.85
C THR A 70 -14.91 -0.20 -4.79
N TYR A 71 -15.82 0.76 -4.60
CA TYR A 71 -17.11 0.86 -5.30
C TYR A 71 -17.38 2.25 -5.88
#